data_AF-A0A1G9ZAW1-F1
#
_entry.id   AF-A0A1G9ZAW1-F1
#
_cell.length_a   1.000
_cell.length_b   1.000
_cell.length_c   1.000
_cell.angle_alpha   90.00
_cell.angle_beta   90.00
_cell.angle_gamma   90.00
#
_symmetry.space_group_name_H-M   'P 1'
#
loop_
_entity.id
_entity.type
_entity.pdbx_description
1 polymer ?
#
loop_
_entity_poly.entity_id
_entity_poly.type
_entity_poly.pdbx_seq_one_letter_code
_entity_poly.pdbx_strand_id
1 'polypeptide(L)' 'MTKRSQNDSSIGPGHAGDAEVDQRLGRHAIALLQAARDANDPTLIAHAEAMAMAVGYALASRLSDAEHGQD' A
#
# COMPACT_ATOMS: atom_id res chain seq x y z
N MET A 1 -46.61 8.94 -2.95
CA MET A 1 -46.00 9.44 -1.69
C MET A 1 -44.63 8.80 -1.54
N THR A 2 -43.58 9.54 -1.90
CA THR A 2 -42.19 9.08 -1.82
C THR A 2 -41.68 9.27 -0.39
N LYS A 3 -41.36 8.18 0.32
CA LYS A 3 -40.55 8.29 1.55
C LYS A 3 -39.09 8.04 1.19
N ARG A 4 -38.36 9.16 1.13
CA ARG A 4 -36.92 9.26 1.33
C ARG A 4 -36.54 8.63 2.67
N SER A 5 -35.56 7.76 2.63
CA SER A 5 -34.55 7.52 3.68
C SER A 5 -33.34 7.06 2.88
N GLN A 6 -32.29 7.84 2.59
CA GLN A 6 -31.62 8.91 3.34
C GLN A 6 -31.42 8.53 4.81
N ASN A 7 -30.54 7.55 5.00
CA ASN A 7 -29.59 7.35 6.10
C ASN A 7 -28.80 6.08 5.72
N ASP A 8 -27.48 6.03 5.65
CA ASP A 8 -26.49 6.77 6.41
C ASP A 8 -25.18 6.74 5.61
N SER A 9 -24.80 7.87 5.03
CA SER A 9 -23.49 8.05 4.40
C SER A 9 -22.53 8.58 5.46
N SER A 10 -22.10 7.72 6.38
CA SER A 10 -21.14 8.06 7.44
C SER A 10 -19.97 7.08 7.51
N ILE A 11 -19.37 6.73 6.38
CA ILE A 11 -17.98 6.27 6.40
C ILE A 11 -17.22 7.33 5.61
N GLY A 12 -16.52 8.23 6.29
CA GLY A 12 -15.45 8.98 5.66
C GLY A 12 -14.30 8.00 5.36
N PRO A 13 -14.09 7.55 4.11
CA PRO A 13 -13.18 6.47 3.80
C PRO A 13 -11.97 7.07 3.09
N GLY A 14 -11.18 7.87 3.79
CA GLY A 14 -10.01 8.51 3.21
C GLY A 14 -8.67 7.93 3.68
N HIS A 15 -8.64 7.23 4.83
CA HIS A 15 -7.37 6.90 5.48
C HIS A 15 -7.19 5.41 5.82
N ALA A 16 -8.28 4.73 6.22
CA ALA A 16 -8.22 3.29 6.51
C ALA A 16 -8.03 2.43 5.24
N GLY A 17 -8.64 2.85 4.12
CA GLY A 17 -8.50 2.16 2.84
C GLY A 17 -7.08 2.28 2.26
N ASP A 18 -6.47 3.44 2.42
CA ASP A 18 -5.10 3.71 1.93
C ASP A 18 -4.07 2.89 2.71
N ALA A 19 -4.22 2.79 4.03
CA ALA A 19 -3.35 1.96 4.87
C ALA A 19 -3.45 0.45 4.54
N GLU A 20 -4.63 -0.04 4.15
CA GLU A 20 -4.81 -1.43 3.71
C GLU A 20 -4.14 -1.69 2.35
N VAL A 21 -4.33 -0.77 1.41
CA VAL A 21 -3.69 -0.81 0.08
C VAL A 21 -2.17 -0.80 0.22
N ASP A 22 -1.65 0.06 1.08
CA ASP A 22 -0.22 0.21 1.36
C ASP A 22 0.39 -1.05 1.96
N GLN A 23 -0.27 -1.68 2.93
CA GLN A 23 0.15 -2.96 3.48
C GLN A 23 0.11 -4.09 2.45
N ARG A 24 -0.92 -4.11 1.61
CA ARG A 24 -1.05 -5.12 0.55
C ARG A 24 0.04 -4.95 -0.51
N LEU A 25 0.39 -3.71 -0.86
CA LEU A 25 1.49 -3.40 -1.77
C LEU A 25 2.83 -3.87 -1.20
N GLY A 26 3.09 -3.59 0.09
CA GLY A 26 4.30 -4.07 0.78
C GLY A 26 4.43 -5.60 0.78
N ARG A 27 3.35 -6.32 1.12
CA ARG A 27 3.33 -7.79 1.06
C ARG A 27 3.56 -8.32 -0.36
N HIS A 28 3.00 -7.67 -1.37
CA HIS A 28 3.15 -8.07 -2.76
C HIS A 28 4.61 -7.92 -3.25
N ALA A 29 5.27 -6.81 -2.91
CA ALA A 29 6.68 -6.60 -3.26
C ALA A 29 7.60 -7.67 -2.65
N ILE A 30 7.35 -8.08 -1.39
CA ILE A 30 8.10 -9.16 -0.74
C ILE A 30 7.87 -10.50 -1.45
N ALA A 31 6.62 -10.81 -1.83
CA ALA A 31 6.30 -12.03 -2.55
C ALA A 31 6.97 -12.10 -3.93
N LEU A 32 7.07 -10.97 -4.65
CA LEU A 32 7.79 -10.89 -5.92
C LEU A 32 9.29 -11.13 -5.74
N LEU A 33 9.90 -10.57 -4.69
CA LEU A 33 11.30 -10.82 -4.38
C LEU A 33 11.57 -12.29 -4.02
N GLN A 34 10.66 -12.92 -3.27
CA GLN A 34 10.75 -14.35 -2.97
C GLN A 34 10.64 -15.18 -4.26
N ALA A 35 9.65 -14.90 -5.12
CA ALA A 35 9.49 -15.59 -6.39
C ALA A 35 10.71 -15.43 -7.32
N ALA A 36 11.34 -14.25 -7.34
CA ALA A 36 12.57 -14.01 -8.09
C ALA A 36 13.75 -14.82 -7.56
N ARG A 37 13.86 -14.96 -6.23
CA ARG A 37 14.87 -15.82 -5.58
C ARG A 37 14.62 -17.30 -5.87
N ASP A 38 13.37 -17.73 -5.84
CA ASP A 38 12.99 -19.11 -6.17
C ASP A 38 13.27 -19.45 -7.64
N ALA A 39 13.15 -18.47 -8.53
CA ALA A 39 13.54 -18.60 -9.94
C ALA A 39 15.07 -18.66 -10.15
N ASN A 40 15.86 -18.30 -9.13
CA ASN A 40 17.33 -18.27 -9.14
C ASN A 40 17.94 -17.50 -10.33
N ASP A 41 17.26 -16.43 -10.77
CA ASP A 41 17.73 -15.54 -11.83
C ASP A 41 18.27 -14.24 -11.20
N PRO A 42 19.59 -13.98 -11.29
CA PRO A 42 20.21 -12.78 -10.73
C PRO A 42 19.61 -11.46 -11.23
N THR A 43 19.15 -11.42 -12.49
CA THR A 43 18.54 -10.22 -13.08
C THR A 43 17.17 -9.95 -12.47
N LEU A 44 16.36 -11.01 -12.30
CA LEU A 44 15.04 -10.89 -11.66
C LEU A 44 15.16 -10.53 -10.19
N ILE A 45 16.16 -11.09 -9.49
CA ILE A 45 16.42 -10.76 -8.09
C ILE A 45 16.76 -9.27 -7.96
N ALA A 46 17.72 -8.76 -8.75
CA ALA A 46 18.09 -7.35 -8.71
C ALA A 46 16.91 -6.41 -9.04
N HIS A 47 16.07 -6.80 -10.01
CA HIS A 47 14.88 -6.03 -10.35
C HIS A 47 13.85 -6.01 -9.21
N ALA A 48 13.58 -7.17 -8.61
CA ALA A 48 12.64 -7.29 -7.50
C ALA A 48 13.13 -6.56 -6.24
N GLU A 49 14.44 -6.55 -5.97
CA GLU A 49 15.04 -5.79 -4.86
C GLU A 49 14.87 -4.27 -5.07
N ALA A 50 15.14 -3.77 -6.28
CA ALA A 50 14.91 -2.37 -6.60
C ALA A 50 13.44 -1.97 -6.45
N MET A 51 12.52 -2.83 -6.87
CA MET A 51 11.08 -2.60 -6.72
C MET A 51 10.66 -2.59 -5.24
N ALA A 52 11.17 -3.53 -4.44
CA ALA A 52 10.91 -3.58 -3.00
C ALA A 52 11.43 -2.33 -2.27
N MET A 53 12.60 -1.82 -2.64
CA MET A 53 13.13 -0.56 -2.11
C MET A 53 12.27 0.64 -2.50
N ALA A 54 11.84 0.74 -3.76
CA ALA A 54 10.99 1.84 -4.22
C ALA A 54 9.62 1.84 -3.51
N VAL A 55 9.02 0.66 -3.33
CA VAL A 55 7.78 0.49 -2.56
C VAL A 55 7.99 0.88 -1.10
N GLY A 56 9.07 0.40 -0.47
CA GLY A 56 9.41 0.74 0.92
C GLY A 56 9.59 2.24 1.13
N TYR A 57 10.28 2.91 0.20
CA TYR A 57 10.44 4.37 0.23
C TYR A 57 9.11 5.11 0.07
N ALA A 58 8.28 4.73 -0.90
CA ALA A 58 6.98 5.36 -1.12
C ALA A 58 6.04 5.20 0.08
N LEU A 59 6.07 4.04 0.74
CA LEU A 59 5.32 3.78 1.98
C LEU A 59 5.84 4.62 3.15
N ALA A 60 7.17 4.67 3.34
CA ALA A 60 7.78 5.47 4.40
C ALA A 60 7.53 6.96 4.23
N SER A 61 7.55 7.47 2.99
CA SER A 61 7.23 8.87 2.68
C SER A 61 5.80 9.23 3.08
N ARG A 62 4.82 8.35 2.78
CA ARG A 62 3.42 8.56 3.16
C ARG A 62 3.20 8.48 4.67
N LEU A 63 3.96 7.62 5.37
CA LEU A 63 3.92 7.55 6.82
C LEU A 63 4.43 8.84 7.46
N SER A 64 5.56 9.38 6.99
CA SER A 64 6.06 10.67 7.46
C SER A 64 5.09 11.82 7.19
N ASP A 65 4.46 11.89 6.03
CA ASP A 65 3.45 12.92 5.74
C ASP A 65 2.22 12.80 6.67
N ALA A 66 1.82 11.57 7.02
CA ALA A 66 0.72 11.33 7.97
C ALA A 66 1.09 11.72 9.43
N GLU A 67 2.37 11.61 9.80
CA GLU A 67 2.88 11.96 11.13
C GLU A 67 3.08 13.48 11.32
N HIS A 68 3.32 14.26 10.26
CA HIS A 68 3.56 15.71 10.31
C HIS A 68 2.30 16.58 10.11
N GLY A 69 1.14 15.97 9.83
CA GLY A 69 -0.15 16.66 9.65
C GLY A 69 -0.96 16.88 10.95
N GLN A 70 -0.38 16.63 12.12
CA GLN A 70 -1.00 16.79 13.44
C GLN A 70 -0.32 17.91 14.24
N ASP A 71 -0.40 19.15 13.74
CA ASP A 71 -0.11 20.40 14.47
C ASP A 71 -1.13 21.48 14.03
#